data_AF-A0A6P5ZKP1-F1
#
_entry.id   AF-A0A6P5ZKP1-F1
#
_cell.length_a   1.000
_cell.length_b   1.000
_cell.length_c   1.000
_cell.angle_alpha   90.00
_cell.angle_beta   90.00
_cell.angle_gamma   90.00
#
_symmetry.space_group_name_H-M   'P 1'
#
loop_
_entity.id
_entity.type
_entity.pdbx_description
1 polymer ?
#
loop_
_entity_poly.entity_id
_entity_poly.type
_entity_poly.pdbx_seq_one_letter_code
_entity_poly.pdbx_strand_id
1 'polypeptide(L)'
;MSLLLKPISRVFLFQSNFQNPRAIPNFSSVSASCSSSYEAQKMVRQFDPKIPIEQAITPPSSWYADPSFYAFELDRVFYRGWQAVGHTQQIKEPNDFFSGRLGNVEFLVCRDDDGKIAAFHNVCRHHASLLVSGSGKKSCFTCPYHGWTYGLNGALRKATRISGIQDFIANEFGLIPIKVAIWGPFVLLNMDKEILPEDNIDTDQIASEWLGSCSEILRLNGVDSPLTYVCRREYIIECNWKVFCDNYLDGGYHVPYAHKGLASGLTLDSYTTSIFEKVSIQSVEGGSKETQDDRLGSKALYAFIYPNFMINRYGPWMDTNLLIPLGPRKCLVVFDYFLEASLKDQKRIAFRLQIMETFFCRPKSREEKRTKLSLREA
;
A
#
# COMPACT_ATOMS: atom_id res chain seq x y z
N MET A 1 11.35 -46.97 14.17
CA MET A 1 12.31 -46.14 14.94
C MET A 1 11.55 -45.39 16.01
N SER A 2 11.62 -45.92 17.24
CA SER A 2 10.98 -45.41 18.44
C SER A 2 11.79 -44.24 19.00
N LEU A 3 11.15 -43.11 19.30
CA LEU A 3 11.69 -42.11 20.21
C LEU A 3 10.65 -41.83 21.30
N LEU A 4 10.89 -42.49 22.42
CA LEU A 4 10.25 -42.33 23.71
C LEU A 4 10.56 -40.94 24.28
N LEU A 5 9.52 -40.20 24.68
CA LEU A 5 9.65 -39.08 25.61
C LEU A 5 9.07 -39.51 26.95
N LYS A 6 9.90 -39.44 28.00
CA LYS A 6 9.55 -39.78 29.40
C LYS A 6 8.69 -38.68 30.01
N PRO A 7 7.71 -39.01 30.89
CA PRO A 7 6.95 -38.03 31.64
C PRO A 7 7.73 -37.56 32.88
N ILE A 8 7.66 -36.26 33.18
CA ILE A 8 8.05 -35.72 34.48
C ILE A 8 6.76 -35.40 35.24
N SER A 9 6.48 -36.20 36.25
CA SER A 9 5.45 -35.97 37.25
C SER A 9 5.99 -35.04 38.33
N ARG A 10 5.26 -33.95 38.62
CA ARG A 10 5.19 -33.36 39.97
C ARG A 10 3.85 -32.63 40.12
N VAL A 11 3.01 -33.24 40.96
CA VAL A 11 1.77 -32.68 41.47
C VAL A 11 2.12 -31.58 42.47
N PHE A 12 1.55 -30.39 42.29
CA PHE A 12 1.38 -29.43 43.38
C PHE A 12 -0.11 -29.08 43.47
N LEU A 13 -0.74 -29.55 44.54
CA LEU A 13 -2.04 -29.09 44.99
C LEU A 13 -1.87 -27.70 45.62
N PHE A 14 -2.55 -26.70 45.09
CA PHE A 14 -2.91 -25.50 45.84
C PHE A 14 -4.37 -25.17 45.55
N GLN A 15 -5.21 -25.38 46.55
CA GLN A 15 -6.49 -24.70 46.66
C GLN A 15 -6.22 -23.28 47.17
N SER A 16 -6.79 -22.26 46.54
CA SER A 16 -7.78 -21.38 47.17
C SER A 16 -8.04 -20.10 46.36
N ASN A 17 -9.34 -19.79 46.32
CA ASN A 17 -10.00 -18.48 46.35
C ASN A 17 -9.88 -17.51 45.17
N PHE A 18 -11.03 -17.41 44.50
CA PHE A 18 -11.55 -16.31 43.69
C PHE A 18 -11.14 -14.92 44.20
N GLN A 19 -10.65 -14.09 43.27
CA GLN A 19 -11.14 -12.73 43.00
C GLN A 19 -10.53 -12.22 41.68
N ASN A 20 -11.36 -12.13 40.65
CA ASN A 20 -11.14 -11.32 39.45
C ASN A 20 -11.53 -9.87 39.83
N PRO A 21 -10.70 -8.85 39.54
CA PRO A 21 -10.56 -8.34 38.18
C PRO A 21 -9.11 -7.93 37.86
N ARG A 22 -8.51 -8.48 36.81
CA ARG A 22 -7.23 -7.94 36.31
C ARG A 22 -7.34 -7.48 34.87
N ALA A 23 -7.29 -6.16 34.76
CA ALA A 23 -6.94 -5.41 33.57
C ALA A 23 -5.79 -6.08 32.80
N ILE A 24 -5.87 -5.92 31.48
CA ILE A 24 -4.87 -6.32 30.50
C ILE A 24 -3.49 -5.83 30.98
N PRO A 25 -2.50 -6.72 31.24
CA PRO A 25 -1.17 -6.28 31.60
C PRO A 25 -0.54 -5.58 30.40
N ASN A 26 -0.21 -4.30 30.54
CA ASN A 26 0.71 -3.60 29.66
C ASN A 26 2.08 -4.31 29.74
N PHE A 27 2.35 -5.20 28.79
CA PHE A 27 3.68 -5.76 28.59
C PHE A 27 4.61 -4.67 28.06
N SER A 28 5.33 -4.04 28.97
CA SER A 28 6.44 -3.14 28.69
C SER A 28 7.70 -3.97 28.36
N SER A 29 7.85 -4.40 27.11
CA SER A 29 9.13 -4.86 26.56
C SER A 29 9.96 -3.66 26.08
N VAL A 30 10.56 -2.92 27.03
CA VAL A 30 11.14 -1.59 26.76
C VAL A 30 12.65 -1.60 26.48
N SER A 31 13.41 -2.70 26.64
CA SER A 31 14.88 -2.59 26.56
C SER A 31 15.46 -2.52 25.15
N ALA A 32 14.96 -3.31 24.18
CA ALA A 32 15.47 -3.29 22.80
C ALA A 32 14.77 -2.27 21.88
N SER A 33 13.53 -1.89 22.21
CA SER A 33 12.74 -0.90 21.46
C SER A 33 13.16 0.54 21.76
N CYS A 34 13.70 0.79 22.97
CA CYS A 34 14.14 2.12 23.38
C CYS A 34 15.46 2.54 22.69
N SER A 35 16.43 1.62 22.55
CA SER A 35 17.72 1.93 21.89
C SER A 35 17.58 2.14 20.38
N SER A 36 16.76 1.33 19.70
CA SER A 36 16.50 1.51 18.26
C SER A 36 15.73 2.80 17.97
N SER A 37 14.78 3.18 18.85
CA SER A 37 14.09 4.46 18.74
C SER A 37 15.02 5.65 18.98
N TYR A 38 15.97 5.55 19.90
CA TYR A 38 16.94 6.61 20.17
C TYR A 38 17.89 6.87 18.99
N GLU A 39 18.47 5.82 18.39
CA GLU A 39 19.34 5.98 17.22
C GLU A 39 18.58 6.53 16.01
N ALA A 40 17.35 6.07 15.78
CA ALA A 40 16.49 6.63 14.74
C ALA A 40 16.20 8.13 14.97
N GLN A 41 15.90 8.54 16.20
CA GLN A 41 15.69 9.96 16.53
C GLN A 41 16.94 10.80 16.32
N LYS A 42 18.13 10.27 16.60
CA LYS A 42 19.41 10.94 16.30
C LYS A 42 19.58 11.13 14.79
N MET A 43 19.23 10.14 13.98
CA MET A 43 19.25 10.25 12.52
C MET A 43 18.25 11.27 12.00
N VAL A 44 17.05 11.38 12.57
CA VAL A 44 16.07 12.41 12.19
C VAL A 44 16.65 13.82 12.35
N ARG A 45 17.41 14.08 13.42
CA ARG A 45 18.00 15.40 13.71
C ARG A 45 19.14 15.80 12.75
N GLN A 46 19.60 14.88 11.89
CA GLN A 46 20.64 15.18 10.90
C GLN A 46 20.09 15.90 9.66
N PHE A 47 18.76 16.02 9.53
CA PHE A 47 18.10 16.75 8.46
C PHE A 47 17.29 17.91 9.06
N ASP A 48 17.47 19.12 8.54
CA ASP A 48 16.67 20.28 8.93
C ASP A 48 15.68 20.63 7.81
N PRO A 49 14.38 20.33 7.97
CA PRO A 49 13.37 20.62 6.95
C PRO A 49 13.09 22.12 6.79
N LYS A 50 13.69 23.00 7.60
CA LYS A 50 13.55 24.45 7.50
C LYS A 50 14.56 25.09 6.55
N ILE A 51 15.58 24.34 6.11
CA ILE A 51 16.54 24.84 5.12
C ILE A 51 15.78 25.09 3.81
N PRO A 52 15.85 26.30 3.23
CA PRO A 52 15.19 26.60 1.95
C PRO A 52 15.66 25.66 0.84
N ILE A 53 14.76 25.35 -0.09
CA ILE A 53 15.00 24.34 -1.14
C ILE A 53 16.23 24.67 -1.99
N GLU A 54 16.55 25.94 -2.19
CA GLU A 54 17.70 26.43 -2.95
C GLU A 54 19.05 26.08 -2.30
N GLN A 55 19.03 25.76 -1.00
CA GLN A 55 20.20 25.40 -0.19
C GLN A 55 20.09 23.96 0.34
N ALA A 56 18.98 23.28 0.08
CA ALA A 56 18.71 21.97 0.59
C ALA A 56 19.61 20.91 -0.07
N ILE A 57 19.91 19.87 0.70
CA ILE A 57 20.56 18.66 0.23
C ILE A 57 19.63 17.47 0.47
N THR A 58 19.91 16.35 -0.18
CA THR A 58 19.17 15.12 0.10
C THR A 58 19.37 14.67 1.54
N PRO A 59 18.41 13.90 2.11
CA PRO A 59 18.58 13.31 3.43
C PRO A 59 19.88 12.49 3.56
N PRO A 60 20.42 12.37 4.78
CA PRO A 60 21.60 11.54 5.04
C PRO A 60 21.43 10.11 4.52
N SER A 61 22.50 9.52 3.99
CA SER A 61 22.48 8.17 3.42
C SER A 61 22.00 7.09 4.39
N SER A 62 22.15 7.32 5.70
CA SER A 62 21.66 6.45 6.77
C SER A 62 20.14 6.24 6.72
N TRP A 63 19.36 7.24 6.30
CA TRP A 63 17.90 7.12 6.17
C TRP A 63 17.49 6.08 5.13
N TYR A 64 18.37 5.77 4.17
CA TYR A 64 18.11 4.83 3.09
C TYR A 64 18.67 3.43 3.34
N ALA A 65 19.50 3.24 4.37
CA ALA A 65 20.23 1.99 4.57
C ALA A 65 20.10 1.40 5.98
N ASP A 66 19.84 2.23 7.00
CA ASP A 66 19.86 1.79 8.39
C ASP A 66 18.56 1.04 8.77
N PRO A 67 18.65 -0.23 9.24
CA PRO A 67 17.47 -1.00 9.63
C PRO A 67 16.66 -0.39 10.78
N SER A 68 17.30 0.33 11.71
CA SER A 68 16.61 0.98 12.83
C SER A 68 15.75 2.15 12.35
N PHE A 69 16.19 2.87 11.31
CA PHE A 69 15.40 3.91 10.67
C PHE A 69 14.18 3.32 9.95
N TYR A 70 14.35 2.21 9.23
CA TYR A 70 13.21 1.53 8.59
C TYR A 70 12.11 1.13 9.59
N ALA A 71 12.48 0.53 10.73
CA ALA A 71 11.52 0.18 11.76
C ALA A 71 10.80 1.41 12.35
N PHE A 72 11.54 2.51 12.51
CA PHE A 72 10.98 3.80 12.95
C PHE A 72 10.03 4.40 11.91
N GLU A 73 10.35 4.31 10.61
CA GLU A 73 9.47 4.74 9.52
C GLU A 73 8.15 3.96 9.51
N LEU A 74 8.18 2.64 9.72
CA LEU A 74 6.94 1.87 9.80
C LEU A 74 5.98 2.44 10.89
N ASP A 75 6.48 2.72 12.10
CA ASP A 75 5.67 3.24 13.20
C ASP A 75 5.27 4.72 13.04
N ARG A 76 6.15 5.56 12.48
CA ARG A 76 5.91 7.02 12.39
C ARG A 76 5.30 7.48 11.08
N VAL A 77 5.35 6.66 10.04
CA VAL A 77 4.91 7.01 8.69
C VAL A 77 3.78 6.10 8.23
N PHE A 78 4.02 4.79 8.18
CA PHE A 78 3.09 3.86 7.53
C PHE A 78 1.91 3.42 8.41
N TYR A 79 2.09 3.40 9.73
CA TYR A 79 1.02 3.04 10.67
C TYR A 79 0.20 4.22 11.16
N ARG A 80 0.20 5.32 10.39
CA ARG A 80 -0.51 6.55 10.72
C ARG A 80 -1.30 7.07 9.53
N GLY A 81 -2.56 7.44 9.77
CA GLY A 81 -3.45 7.94 8.75
C GLY A 81 -3.82 6.91 7.68
N TRP A 82 -4.42 7.41 6.60
CA TRP A 82 -4.90 6.61 5.47
C TRP A 82 -3.77 6.15 4.54
N GLN A 83 -3.77 4.86 4.23
CA GLN A 83 -2.84 4.20 3.32
C GLN A 83 -3.64 3.57 2.18
N ALA A 84 -3.30 3.87 0.92
CA ALA A 84 -3.84 3.13 -0.21
C ALA A 84 -3.28 1.70 -0.21
N VAL A 85 -4.16 0.70 -0.30
CA VAL A 85 -3.76 -0.73 -0.23
C VAL A 85 -4.26 -1.57 -1.40
N GLY A 86 -5.15 -1.02 -2.22
CA GLY A 86 -5.75 -1.73 -3.34
C GLY A 86 -6.78 -0.89 -4.07
N HIS A 87 -7.56 -1.56 -4.91
CA HIS A 87 -8.58 -0.91 -5.73
C HIS A 87 -9.93 -1.63 -5.63
N THR A 88 -11.02 -0.88 -5.88
CA THR A 88 -12.40 -1.34 -5.62
C THR A 88 -12.78 -2.57 -6.44
N GLN A 89 -12.17 -2.78 -7.61
CA GLN A 89 -12.41 -3.97 -8.44
C GLN A 89 -11.96 -5.28 -7.76
N GLN A 90 -11.08 -5.24 -6.74
CA GLN A 90 -10.71 -6.43 -5.95
C GLN A 90 -11.81 -6.87 -4.97
N ILE A 91 -12.77 -5.98 -4.67
CA ILE A 91 -13.91 -6.19 -3.78
C ILE A 91 -15.20 -5.67 -4.44
N LYS A 92 -15.39 -6.03 -5.71
CA LYS A 92 -16.51 -5.50 -6.50
C LYS A 92 -17.83 -6.12 -6.06
N GLU A 93 -17.86 -7.44 -5.97
CA GLU A 93 -19.06 -8.22 -5.73
C GLU A 93 -19.12 -8.66 -4.26
N PRO A 94 -20.31 -8.97 -3.71
CA PRO A 94 -20.43 -9.58 -2.40
C PRO A 94 -19.55 -10.83 -2.28
N ASN A 95 -19.03 -11.07 -1.07
CA ASN A 95 -18.09 -12.13 -0.72
C ASN A 95 -16.68 -12.00 -1.30
N ASP A 96 -16.40 -10.98 -2.11
CA ASP A 96 -15.03 -10.73 -2.58
C ASP A 96 -14.13 -10.33 -1.41
N PHE A 97 -12.88 -10.79 -1.45
CA PHE A 97 -11.84 -10.38 -0.53
C PHE A 97 -10.49 -10.24 -1.24
N PHE A 98 -9.61 -9.43 -0.66
CA PHE A 98 -8.17 -9.50 -0.90
C PHE A 98 -7.40 -9.36 0.42
N SER A 99 -6.14 -9.76 0.40
CA SER A 99 -5.23 -9.66 1.52
C SER A 99 -3.89 -9.10 1.08
N GLY A 100 -3.17 -8.51 2.04
CA GLY A 100 -1.88 -7.91 1.80
C GLY A 100 -1.16 -7.59 3.09
N ARG A 101 0.00 -6.95 2.96
CA ARG A 101 0.90 -6.67 4.08
C ARG A 101 1.51 -5.28 3.96
N LEU A 102 1.56 -4.55 5.07
CA LEU A 102 2.30 -3.30 5.21
C LEU A 102 3.25 -3.37 6.42
N GLY A 103 4.56 -3.47 6.17
CA GLY A 103 5.55 -3.71 7.23
C GLY A 103 5.28 -5.02 7.96
N ASN A 104 4.87 -5.00 9.23
CA ASN A 104 4.47 -6.16 10.03
C ASN A 104 2.95 -6.34 10.18
N VAL A 105 2.13 -5.52 9.50
CA VAL A 105 0.67 -5.60 9.55
C VAL A 105 0.17 -6.43 8.38
N GLU A 106 -0.33 -7.62 8.68
CA GLU A 106 -1.06 -8.48 7.74
C GLU A 106 -2.54 -8.08 7.79
N PHE A 107 -3.12 -7.72 6.65
CA PHE A 107 -4.51 -7.27 6.56
C PHE A 107 -5.31 -8.11 5.55
N LEU A 108 -6.62 -8.14 5.77
CA LEU A 108 -7.59 -8.59 4.78
C LEU A 108 -8.70 -7.54 4.66
N VAL A 109 -9.21 -7.36 3.45
CA VAL A 109 -10.34 -6.50 3.14
C VAL A 109 -11.38 -7.34 2.42
N CYS A 110 -12.65 -7.18 2.77
CA CYS A 110 -13.74 -7.91 2.15
C CYS A 110 -15.01 -7.07 2.01
N ARG A 111 -15.89 -7.52 1.11
CA ARG A 111 -17.27 -7.06 1.01
C ARG A 111 -18.20 -8.17 1.49
N ASP A 112 -19.07 -7.85 2.44
CA ASP A 112 -20.05 -8.80 2.95
C ASP A 112 -21.26 -8.96 2.02
N ASP A 113 -22.20 -9.82 2.42
CA ASP A 113 -23.43 -10.13 1.67
C ASP A 113 -24.35 -8.92 1.53
N ASP A 114 -24.32 -7.99 2.49
CA ASP A 114 -25.09 -6.75 2.49
C ASP A 114 -24.38 -5.62 1.70
N GLY A 115 -23.20 -5.91 1.16
CA GLY A 115 -22.39 -4.96 0.39
C GLY A 115 -21.54 -4.03 1.25
N LYS A 116 -21.53 -4.17 2.58
CA LYS A 116 -20.66 -3.40 3.49
C LYS A 116 -19.23 -3.89 3.36
N ILE A 117 -18.29 -2.94 3.37
CA ILE A 117 -16.86 -3.21 3.30
C ILE A 117 -16.31 -3.25 4.72
N ALA A 118 -15.46 -4.23 4.99
CA ALA A 118 -14.76 -4.36 6.24
C ALA A 118 -13.30 -4.74 6.01
N ALA A 119 -12.43 -4.37 6.95
CA ALA A 119 -11.05 -4.79 6.96
C ALA A 119 -10.64 -5.25 8.36
N PHE A 120 -9.72 -6.19 8.42
CA PHE A 120 -9.26 -6.80 9.65
C PHE A 120 -7.77 -7.12 9.59
N HIS A 121 -7.15 -7.22 10.75
CA HIS A 121 -5.88 -7.95 10.85
C HIS A 121 -6.11 -9.40 10.40
N ASN A 122 -5.34 -9.86 9.40
CA ASN A 122 -5.44 -11.20 8.81
C ASN A 122 -4.73 -12.24 9.69
N VAL A 123 -5.11 -12.31 10.96
CA VAL A 123 -4.45 -13.12 11.97
C VAL A 123 -5.51 -13.77 12.85
N CYS A 124 -5.51 -15.10 12.89
CA CYS A 124 -6.41 -15.86 13.75
C CYS A 124 -6.17 -15.52 15.23
N ARG A 125 -7.24 -15.22 15.97
CA ARG A 125 -7.23 -14.90 17.40
C ARG A 125 -6.91 -16.10 18.32
N HIS A 126 -6.77 -17.31 17.76
CA HIS A 126 -6.37 -18.51 18.51
C HIS A 126 -4.83 -18.61 18.62
N HIS A 127 -4.14 -18.95 17.52
CA HIS A 127 -2.68 -19.12 17.48
C HIS A 127 -2.04 -18.45 16.25
N ALA A 128 -2.49 -17.23 15.94
CA ALA A 128 -1.84 -16.29 15.02
C ALA A 128 -1.58 -16.77 13.57
N SER A 129 -2.23 -17.85 13.11
CA SER A 129 -2.19 -18.24 11.71
C SER A 129 -2.85 -17.18 10.83
N LEU A 130 -2.30 -16.95 9.63
CA LEU A 130 -3.00 -16.24 8.57
C LEU A 130 -4.30 -16.97 8.22
N LEU A 131 -5.36 -16.22 7.91
CA LEU A 131 -6.66 -16.77 7.55
C LEU A 131 -6.79 -16.98 6.03
N VAL A 132 -6.28 -16.02 5.26
CA VAL A 132 -6.35 -16.00 3.79
C VAL A 132 -5.06 -15.45 3.18
N SER A 133 -4.83 -15.73 1.90
CA SER A 133 -3.74 -15.18 1.10
C SER A 133 -4.26 -14.88 -0.31
N GLY A 134 -3.78 -13.81 -0.93
CA GLY A 134 -4.23 -13.35 -2.25
C GLY A 134 -5.64 -12.75 -2.22
N SER A 135 -6.40 -12.99 -3.28
CA SER A 135 -7.78 -12.52 -3.45
C SER A 135 -8.71 -13.64 -3.90
N GLY A 136 -10.02 -13.45 -3.74
CA GLY A 136 -11.04 -14.42 -4.16
C GLY A 136 -12.41 -14.17 -3.55
N LYS A 137 -13.24 -15.21 -3.50
CA LYS A 137 -14.57 -15.19 -2.86
C LYS A 137 -14.64 -16.13 -1.66
N LYS A 138 -15.21 -15.65 -0.54
CA LYS A 138 -15.45 -16.44 0.69
C LYS A 138 -16.71 -15.95 1.39
N SER A 139 -17.54 -16.86 1.87
CA SER A 139 -18.65 -16.56 2.79
C SER A 139 -18.22 -16.53 4.26
N CYS A 140 -17.04 -17.07 4.57
CA CYS A 140 -16.42 -17.02 5.89
C CYS A 140 -14.91 -17.26 5.80
N PHE A 141 -14.17 -16.86 6.83
CA PHE A 141 -12.74 -17.09 6.96
C PHE A 141 -12.49 -18.23 7.94
N THR A 142 -12.05 -19.38 7.44
CA THR A 142 -11.71 -20.54 8.29
C THR A 142 -10.20 -20.65 8.45
N CYS A 143 -9.73 -20.56 9.69
CA CYS A 143 -8.33 -20.69 10.03
C CYS A 143 -7.81 -22.08 9.63
N PRO A 144 -6.75 -22.18 8.82
CA PRO A 144 -6.22 -23.45 8.33
C PRO A 144 -5.58 -24.30 9.44
N TYR A 145 -5.28 -23.70 10.60
CA TYR A 145 -4.60 -24.40 11.69
C TYR A 145 -5.57 -25.26 12.53
N HIS A 146 -6.64 -24.67 13.06
CA HIS A 146 -7.54 -25.35 14.01
C HIS A 146 -9.03 -25.23 13.66
N GLY A 147 -9.36 -24.67 12.48
CA GLY A 147 -10.73 -24.58 12.00
C GLY A 147 -11.61 -23.56 12.73
N TRP A 148 -11.02 -22.56 13.41
CA TRP A 148 -11.79 -21.40 13.88
C TRP A 148 -12.35 -20.65 12.69
N THR A 149 -13.64 -20.36 12.69
CA THR A 149 -14.34 -19.73 11.58
C THR A 149 -14.86 -18.36 11.98
N TYR A 150 -14.55 -17.35 11.18
CA TYR A 150 -14.97 -15.97 11.34
C TYR A 150 -15.93 -15.59 10.20
N GLY A 151 -16.96 -14.80 10.50
CA GLY A 151 -17.81 -14.19 9.47
C GLY A 151 -17.09 -13.06 8.75
N LEU A 152 -17.68 -12.56 7.65
CA LEU A 152 -17.17 -11.39 6.93
C LEU A 152 -17.25 -10.08 7.74
N ASN A 153 -18.09 -10.06 8.78
CA ASN A 153 -18.12 -9.01 9.79
C ASN A 153 -17.09 -9.18 10.90
N GLY A 154 -16.17 -10.15 10.79
CA GLY A 154 -15.11 -10.42 11.76
C GLY A 154 -15.53 -11.20 13.01
N ALA A 155 -16.83 -11.42 13.24
CA ALA A 155 -17.31 -12.16 14.41
C ALA A 155 -16.86 -13.63 14.38
N LEU A 156 -16.39 -14.15 15.51
CA LEU A 156 -16.10 -15.57 15.67
C LEU A 156 -17.41 -16.37 15.64
N ARG A 157 -17.60 -17.18 14.60
CA ARG A 157 -18.80 -18.01 14.40
C ARG A 157 -18.66 -19.40 14.97
N LYS A 158 -17.44 -19.95 14.95
CA LYS A 158 -17.17 -21.32 15.40
C LYS A 158 -15.77 -21.42 15.97
N ALA A 159 -15.66 -21.98 17.17
CA ALA A 159 -14.44 -22.48 17.77
C ALA A 159 -14.52 -24.00 17.93
N THR A 160 -13.56 -24.72 17.34
CA THR A 160 -13.58 -26.20 17.33
C THR A 160 -13.34 -26.76 18.73
N ARG A 161 -14.21 -27.67 19.18
CA ARG A 161 -14.06 -28.45 20.43
C ARG A 161 -13.80 -27.59 21.69
N ILE A 162 -14.43 -26.43 21.78
CA ILE A 162 -14.25 -25.48 22.90
C ILE A 162 -15.02 -25.87 24.19
N SER A 163 -15.81 -26.94 24.15
CA SER A 163 -16.62 -27.39 25.30
C SER A 163 -15.74 -27.70 26.51
N GLY A 164 -16.15 -27.22 27.70
CA GLY A 164 -15.43 -27.42 28.96
C GLY A 164 -14.38 -26.36 29.29
N ILE A 165 -14.07 -25.43 28.37
CA ILE A 165 -13.25 -24.26 28.71
C ILE A 165 -14.08 -23.28 29.54
N GLN A 166 -13.55 -22.91 30.71
CA GLN A 166 -14.15 -21.90 31.58
C GLN A 166 -13.87 -20.49 31.04
N ASP A 167 -14.80 -19.57 31.26
CA ASP A 167 -14.67 -18.14 30.93
C ASP A 167 -14.39 -17.80 29.45
N PHE A 168 -14.68 -18.71 28.52
CA PHE A 168 -14.57 -18.43 27.08
C PHE A 168 -15.78 -17.64 26.57
N ILE A 169 -15.58 -16.35 26.27
CA ILE A 169 -16.60 -15.48 25.69
C ILE A 169 -16.32 -15.28 24.20
N ALA A 170 -17.02 -16.02 23.33
CA ALA A 170 -16.77 -16.03 21.88
C ALA A 170 -16.72 -14.63 21.25
N ASN A 171 -17.55 -13.70 21.74
CA ASN A 171 -17.62 -12.33 21.24
C ASN A 171 -16.33 -11.52 21.48
N GLU A 172 -15.47 -11.91 22.43
CA GLU A 172 -14.18 -11.25 22.69
C GLU A 172 -13.07 -11.71 21.72
N PHE A 173 -13.35 -12.77 20.95
CA PHE A 173 -12.40 -13.41 20.05
C PHE A 173 -12.71 -13.15 18.57
N GLY A 174 -13.50 -12.11 18.24
CA GLY A 174 -13.63 -11.62 16.87
C GLY A 174 -12.32 -11.09 16.29
N LEU A 175 -12.22 -10.98 14.97
CA LEU A 175 -11.06 -10.38 14.31
C LEU A 175 -10.90 -8.92 14.75
N ILE A 176 -9.64 -8.48 14.87
CA ILE A 176 -9.34 -7.08 15.20
C ILE A 176 -9.60 -6.24 13.95
N PRO A 177 -10.54 -5.28 13.98
CA PRO A 177 -10.89 -4.48 12.83
C PRO A 177 -9.79 -3.46 12.48
N ILE A 178 -9.72 -3.12 11.20
CA ILE A 178 -8.93 -2.00 10.66
C ILE A 178 -9.92 -1.06 9.96
N LYS A 179 -9.78 0.25 10.14
CA LYS A 179 -10.64 1.23 9.46
C LYS A 179 -10.41 1.13 7.95
N VAL A 180 -11.49 1.08 7.18
CA VAL A 180 -11.45 0.98 5.72
C VAL A 180 -12.36 2.03 5.11
N ALA A 181 -11.92 2.61 3.99
CA ALA A 181 -12.67 3.57 3.22
C ALA A 181 -12.44 3.38 1.72
N ILE A 182 -13.35 3.94 0.91
CA ILE A 182 -13.18 4.09 -0.53
C ILE A 182 -13.10 5.57 -0.85
N TRP A 183 -12.15 5.94 -1.71
CA TRP A 183 -12.19 7.20 -2.43
C TRP A 183 -11.88 6.93 -3.90
N GLY A 184 -12.84 7.26 -4.78
CA GLY A 184 -12.74 6.91 -6.20
C GLY A 184 -12.53 5.40 -6.42
N PRO A 185 -11.52 4.99 -7.21
CA PRO A 185 -11.20 3.58 -7.41
C PRO A 185 -10.32 2.97 -6.31
N PHE A 186 -9.94 3.71 -5.27
CA PHE A 186 -8.96 3.27 -4.27
C PHE A 186 -9.61 2.74 -3.00
N VAL A 187 -9.01 1.68 -2.46
CA VAL A 187 -9.31 1.15 -1.13
C VAL A 187 -8.24 1.62 -0.17
N LEU A 188 -8.66 2.32 0.88
CA LEU A 188 -7.77 2.92 1.87
C LEU A 188 -7.94 2.20 3.21
N LEU A 189 -6.84 1.97 3.93
CA LEU A 189 -6.86 1.52 5.32
C LEU A 189 -6.27 2.59 6.22
N ASN A 190 -6.91 2.84 7.36
CA ASN A 190 -6.30 3.62 8.43
C ASN A 190 -5.82 2.67 9.53
N MET A 191 -4.51 2.68 9.74
CA MET A 191 -3.77 1.78 10.62
C MET A 191 -3.50 2.37 12.01
N ASP A 192 -4.07 3.54 12.32
CA ASP A 192 -3.92 4.17 13.63
C ASP A 192 -4.51 3.27 14.73
N LYS A 193 -3.82 3.23 15.88
CA LYS A 193 -4.18 2.36 17.02
C LYS A 193 -5.43 2.81 17.76
N GLU A 194 -5.94 4.01 17.50
CA GLU A 194 -7.13 4.55 18.14
C GLU A 194 -8.40 4.09 17.39
N ILE A 195 -9.02 3.06 17.94
CA ILE A 195 -10.35 2.61 17.54
C ILE A 195 -11.37 3.52 18.23
N LEU A 196 -11.69 4.65 17.58
CA LEU A 196 -12.92 5.37 17.91
C LEU A 196 -14.11 4.61 17.31
N PRO A 197 -15.21 4.40 18.05
CA PRO A 197 -16.42 3.80 17.51
C PRO A 197 -17.10 4.75 16.50
N GLU A 198 -17.87 4.14 15.61
CA GLU A 198 -18.78 4.70 14.58
C GLU A 198 -18.12 4.95 13.21
N ASP A 199 -18.55 4.27 12.14
CA ASP A 199 -19.87 4.18 11.46
C ASP A 199 -20.20 5.46 10.66
N ASN A 200 -20.16 5.30 9.33
CA ASN A 200 -20.36 6.29 8.27
C ASN A 200 -19.30 7.40 8.18
N ILE A 201 -18.10 7.03 7.71
CA ILE A 201 -17.15 8.05 7.23
C ILE A 201 -17.58 8.47 5.83
N ASP A 202 -17.91 9.75 5.69
CA ASP A 202 -18.27 10.35 4.40
C ASP A 202 -17.06 10.41 3.46
N THR A 203 -17.30 10.26 2.16
CA THR A 203 -16.25 10.29 1.13
C THR A 203 -15.51 11.63 1.12
N ASP A 204 -16.19 12.74 1.39
CA ASP A 204 -15.56 14.06 1.45
C ASP A 204 -14.65 14.21 2.67
N GLN A 205 -15.02 13.62 3.81
CA GLN A 205 -14.15 13.57 4.97
C GLN A 205 -12.89 12.75 4.68
N ILE A 206 -13.03 11.58 4.04
CA ILE A 206 -11.87 10.76 3.62
C ILE A 206 -10.97 11.54 2.66
N ALA A 207 -11.55 12.23 1.68
CA ALA A 207 -10.80 13.04 0.74
C ALA A 207 -10.00 14.14 1.46
N SER A 208 -10.63 14.83 2.41
CA SER A 208 -9.97 15.87 3.21
C SER A 208 -8.84 15.31 4.08
N GLU A 209 -9.06 14.19 4.78
CA GLU A 209 -8.04 13.59 5.67
C GLU A 209 -6.84 13.01 4.91
N TRP A 210 -7.09 12.43 3.73
CA TRP A 210 -6.09 11.76 2.91
C TRP A 210 -5.35 12.72 1.97
N LEU A 211 -6.09 13.60 1.28
CA LEU A 211 -5.57 14.44 0.20
C LEU A 211 -5.41 15.92 0.62
N GLY A 212 -6.02 16.34 1.74
CA GLY A 212 -5.94 17.73 2.19
C GLY A 212 -6.65 18.70 1.25
N SER A 213 -6.10 19.90 1.12
CA SER A 213 -6.75 20.99 0.36
C SER A 213 -6.77 20.77 -1.16
N CYS A 214 -6.03 19.77 -1.67
CA CYS A 214 -5.96 19.49 -3.11
C CYS A 214 -6.95 18.43 -3.60
N SER A 215 -7.82 17.92 -2.72
CA SER A 215 -8.81 16.88 -3.07
C SER A 215 -9.64 17.28 -4.29
N GLU A 216 -10.13 18.53 -4.35
CA GLU A 216 -10.91 19.04 -5.47
C GLU A 216 -10.11 19.11 -6.78
N ILE A 217 -8.82 19.45 -6.72
CA ILE A 217 -7.95 19.45 -7.92
C ILE A 217 -7.88 18.05 -8.51
N LEU A 218 -7.75 17.01 -7.67
CA LEU A 218 -7.70 15.62 -8.14
C LEU A 218 -9.07 15.16 -8.68
N ARG A 219 -10.18 15.55 -8.05
CA ARG A 219 -11.53 15.28 -8.58
C ARG A 219 -11.76 15.91 -9.95
N LEU A 220 -11.43 17.20 -10.11
CA LEU A 220 -11.58 17.93 -11.38
C LEU A 220 -10.72 17.34 -12.52
N ASN A 221 -9.65 16.63 -12.19
CA ASN A 221 -8.82 15.91 -13.17
C ASN A 221 -9.26 14.44 -13.34
N GLY A 222 -10.41 14.06 -12.79
CA GLY A 222 -11.05 12.77 -13.00
C GLY A 222 -10.36 11.61 -12.29
N VAL A 223 -9.66 11.86 -11.19
CA VAL A 223 -8.98 10.80 -10.42
C VAL A 223 -9.99 9.89 -9.71
N ASP A 224 -11.12 10.44 -9.26
CA ASP A 224 -12.20 9.71 -8.59
C ASP A 224 -13.30 9.24 -9.57
N SER A 225 -13.10 9.45 -10.88
CA SER A 225 -14.06 9.06 -11.91
C SER A 225 -14.24 7.53 -12.00
N PRO A 226 -15.37 7.06 -12.56
CA PRO A 226 -15.60 5.63 -12.78
C PRO A 226 -14.67 5.10 -13.87
N LEU A 227 -13.52 4.57 -13.44
CA LEU A 227 -12.51 3.98 -14.32
C LEU A 227 -12.62 2.45 -14.33
N THR A 228 -12.35 1.86 -15.49
CA THR A 228 -12.27 0.41 -15.67
C THR A 228 -10.84 -0.05 -15.39
N TYR A 229 -10.67 -0.92 -14.41
CA TYR A 229 -9.39 -1.59 -14.16
C TYR A 229 -8.99 -2.46 -15.36
N VAL A 230 -7.72 -2.36 -15.74
CA VAL A 230 -7.14 -3.05 -16.89
C VAL A 230 -6.27 -4.20 -16.43
N CYS A 231 -5.20 -3.90 -15.70
CA CYS A 231 -4.28 -4.90 -15.18
C CYS A 231 -3.37 -4.34 -14.07
N ARG A 232 -2.70 -5.27 -13.38
CA ARG A 232 -1.66 -5.01 -12.39
C ARG A 232 -0.31 -5.49 -12.90
N ARG A 233 0.77 -4.79 -12.53
CA ARG A 233 2.16 -5.23 -12.65
C ARG A 233 2.89 -5.02 -11.34
N GLU A 234 3.79 -5.93 -11.01
CA GLU A 234 4.51 -5.91 -9.74
C GLU A 234 6.01 -6.04 -10.00
N TYR A 235 6.78 -5.15 -9.39
CA TYR A 235 8.23 -5.12 -9.54
C TYR A 235 8.89 -5.05 -8.17
N ILE A 236 9.76 -6.01 -7.89
CA ILE A 236 10.65 -5.95 -6.73
C ILE A 236 11.90 -5.18 -7.13
N ILE A 237 12.19 -4.12 -6.39
CA ILE A 237 13.35 -3.25 -6.63
C ILE A 237 14.27 -3.31 -5.40
N GLU A 238 15.56 -3.54 -5.64
CA GLU A 238 16.59 -3.61 -4.59
C GLU A 238 17.08 -2.20 -4.19
N CYS A 239 16.14 -1.34 -3.81
CA CYS A 239 16.40 -0.02 -3.23
C CYS A 239 15.45 0.30 -2.06
N ASN A 240 15.80 1.32 -1.27
CA ASN A 240 14.89 1.85 -0.27
C ASN A 240 13.67 2.48 -0.94
N TRP A 241 12.49 2.36 -0.33
CA TRP A 241 11.23 2.90 -0.87
C TRP A 241 11.32 4.40 -1.20
N LYS A 242 12.03 5.19 -0.39
CA LYS A 242 12.23 6.62 -0.61
C LYS A 242 13.01 6.93 -1.88
N VAL A 243 13.92 6.06 -2.33
CA VAL A 243 14.68 6.29 -3.57
C VAL A 243 13.73 6.33 -4.78
N PHE A 244 12.69 5.49 -4.79
CA PHE A 244 11.68 5.54 -5.84
C PHE A 244 10.81 6.79 -5.73
N CYS A 245 10.45 7.21 -4.51
CA CYS A 245 9.76 8.47 -4.29
C CYS A 245 10.59 9.67 -4.78
N ASP A 246 11.87 9.73 -4.44
CA ASP A 246 12.82 10.77 -4.85
C ASP A 246 12.89 10.84 -6.38
N ASN A 247 12.94 9.69 -7.06
CA ASN A 247 12.90 9.63 -8.53
C ASN A 247 11.59 10.18 -9.11
N TYR A 248 10.45 9.93 -8.46
CA TYR A 248 9.15 10.43 -8.91
C TYR A 248 8.97 11.93 -8.65
N LEU A 249 9.65 12.47 -7.64
CA LEU A 249 9.51 13.84 -7.15
C LEU A 249 10.59 14.80 -7.68
N ASP A 250 11.38 14.38 -8.68
CA ASP A 250 12.51 15.17 -9.18
C ASP A 250 12.13 16.29 -10.18
N GLY A 251 10.84 16.60 -10.31
CA GLY A 251 10.34 17.66 -11.20
C GLY A 251 10.58 17.36 -12.68
N GLY A 252 10.73 16.08 -13.05
CA GLY A 252 11.01 15.67 -14.42
C GLY A 252 12.49 15.81 -14.82
N TYR A 253 13.39 16.06 -13.87
CA TYR A 253 14.83 16.26 -14.12
C TYR A 253 15.47 15.08 -14.87
N HIS A 254 15.12 13.84 -14.53
CA HIS A 254 15.64 12.64 -15.20
C HIS A 254 15.00 12.35 -16.56
N VAL A 255 13.80 12.89 -16.85
CA VAL A 255 12.96 12.50 -17.99
C VAL A 255 13.66 12.67 -19.36
N PRO A 256 14.32 13.81 -19.67
CA PRO A 256 15.03 13.98 -20.95
C PRO A 256 16.11 12.92 -21.20
N TYR A 257 16.78 12.49 -20.13
CA TYR A 257 17.90 11.56 -20.21
C TYR A 257 17.43 10.11 -20.26
N ALA A 258 16.56 9.72 -19.31
CA ALA A 258 16.15 8.34 -19.10
C ALA A 258 14.95 7.91 -19.95
N HIS A 259 14.03 8.83 -20.27
CA HIS A 259 12.74 8.52 -20.90
C HIS A 259 12.53 9.29 -22.21
N LYS A 260 13.45 9.14 -23.17
CA LYS A 260 13.45 9.89 -24.44
C LYS A 260 12.09 9.92 -25.18
N GLY A 261 11.35 8.83 -25.18
CA GLY A 261 10.04 8.79 -25.84
C GLY A 261 8.89 9.45 -25.05
N LEU A 262 9.03 9.62 -23.73
CA LEU A 262 8.09 10.39 -22.91
C LEU A 262 8.42 11.87 -23.08
N ALA A 263 9.71 12.21 -23.00
CA ALA A 263 10.21 13.56 -23.22
C ALA A 263 9.76 14.13 -24.58
N SER A 264 9.71 13.31 -25.64
CA SER A 264 9.25 13.77 -26.96
C SER A 264 7.76 14.11 -27.04
N GLY A 265 6.94 13.63 -26.10
CA GLY A 265 5.49 13.90 -26.07
C GLY A 265 5.08 15.02 -25.11
N LEU A 266 6.04 15.64 -24.42
CA LEU A 266 5.81 16.61 -23.36
C LEU A 266 6.50 17.94 -23.65
N THR A 267 5.86 19.03 -23.28
CA THR A 267 6.46 20.37 -23.29
C THR A 267 7.16 20.60 -21.95
N LEU A 268 8.39 20.11 -21.78
CA LEU A 268 9.08 20.08 -20.49
C LEU A 268 9.28 21.46 -19.84
N ASP A 269 9.36 22.54 -20.62
CA ASP A 269 9.45 23.91 -20.09
C ASP A 269 8.16 24.36 -19.39
N SER A 270 7.04 23.65 -19.59
CA SER A 270 5.76 23.87 -18.89
C SER A 270 5.63 23.09 -17.58
N TYR A 271 6.66 22.34 -17.18
CA TYR A 271 6.59 21.50 -15.99
C TYR A 271 6.47 22.36 -14.74
N THR A 272 5.44 22.07 -13.94
CA THR A 272 5.14 22.78 -12.69
C THR A 272 4.94 21.78 -11.56
N THR A 273 5.30 22.19 -10.35
CA THR A 273 5.09 21.41 -9.12
C THR A 273 4.41 22.29 -8.08
N SER A 274 3.27 21.83 -7.59
CA SER A 274 2.52 22.46 -6.50
C SER A 274 2.53 21.55 -5.28
N ILE A 275 3.01 22.07 -4.15
CA ILE A 275 3.10 21.33 -2.89
C ILE A 275 1.91 21.70 -1.99
N PHE A 276 1.23 20.67 -1.49
CA PHE A 276 0.15 20.74 -0.51
C PHE A 276 0.58 19.98 0.77
N GLU A 277 -0.31 19.83 1.74
CA GLU A 277 0.02 19.33 3.07
C GLU A 277 0.65 17.93 3.05
N LYS A 278 0.05 17.01 2.28
CA LYS A 278 0.50 15.63 2.10
C LYS A 278 0.68 15.23 0.65
N VAL A 279 0.45 16.16 -0.28
CA VAL A 279 0.38 15.85 -1.71
C VAL A 279 1.29 16.79 -2.49
N SER A 280 2.06 16.24 -3.42
CA SER A 280 2.72 17.01 -4.48
C SER A 280 1.99 16.76 -5.79
N ILE A 281 1.54 17.81 -6.47
CA ILE A 281 0.92 17.72 -7.79
C ILE A 281 1.88 18.33 -8.81
N GLN A 282 2.35 17.49 -9.72
CA GLN A 282 3.16 17.90 -10.86
C GLN A 282 2.27 17.94 -12.12
N SER A 283 2.51 18.91 -12.99
CA SER A 283 1.73 19.11 -14.21
C SER A 283 2.62 19.55 -15.35
N VAL A 284 2.36 19.02 -16.53
CA VAL A 284 3.09 19.33 -17.76
C VAL A 284 2.13 19.24 -18.95
N GLU A 285 2.26 20.17 -19.88
CA GLU A 285 1.45 20.20 -21.10
C GLU A 285 1.93 19.14 -22.10
N GLY A 286 0.99 18.56 -22.84
CA GLY A 286 1.30 17.70 -23.97
C GLY A 286 1.92 18.49 -25.13
N GLY A 287 2.65 17.80 -26.01
CA GLY A 287 3.17 18.38 -27.26
C GLY A 287 2.07 18.84 -28.23
N SER A 288 2.45 19.57 -29.27
CA SER A 288 1.54 20.08 -30.32
C SER A 288 0.81 18.95 -31.07
N LYS A 289 -0.32 19.24 -31.73
CA LYS A 289 -1.17 18.26 -32.45
C LYS A 289 -0.43 17.32 -33.42
N GLU A 290 0.73 17.71 -33.93
CA GLU A 290 1.56 16.90 -34.86
C GLU A 290 2.47 15.90 -34.14
N THR A 291 2.73 16.10 -32.85
CA THR A 291 3.53 15.22 -31.96
C THR A 291 2.70 14.64 -30.81
N GLN A 292 1.40 14.90 -30.82
CA GLN A 292 0.50 14.55 -29.73
C GLN A 292 0.39 13.03 -29.65
N ASP A 293 0.96 12.49 -28.59
CA ASP A 293 0.64 11.13 -28.19
C ASP A 293 -0.81 11.15 -27.68
N ASP A 294 -1.73 10.52 -28.42
CA ASP A 294 -3.14 10.33 -28.04
C ASP A 294 -3.33 9.79 -26.61
N ARG A 295 -2.26 9.26 -25.99
CA ARG A 295 -2.23 8.82 -24.58
C ARG A 295 -2.07 9.97 -23.60
N LEU A 296 -1.21 10.95 -23.88
CA LEU A 296 -0.86 12.04 -22.94
C LEU A 296 -1.96 13.10 -22.84
N GLY A 297 -2.81 13.21 -23.87
CA GLY A 297 -3.85 14.22 -23.92
C GLY A 297 -3.28 15.63 -24.03
N SER A 298 -4.04 16.64 -23.61
CA SER A 298 -3.58 18.03 -23.56
C SER A 298 -2.69 18.33 -22.35
N LYS A 299 -2.83 17.54 -21.28
CA LYS A 299 -2.13 17.74 -20.01
C LYS A 299 -1.92 16.41 -19.29
N ALA A 300 -0.73 16.24 -18.74
CA ALA A 300 -0.41 15.17 -17.79
C ALA A 300 -0.41 15.73 -16.36
N LEU A 301 -1.01 14.97 -15.43
CA LEU A 301 -1.00 15.27 -14.01
C LEU A 301 -0.40 14.08 -13.25
N TYR A 302 0.55 14.38 -12.35
CA TYR A 302 1.22 13.40 -11.51
C TYR A 302 1.01 13.82 -10.05
N ALA A 303 0.27 13.05 -9.28
CA ALA A 303 0.12 13.29 -7.85
C ALA A 303 0.97 12.29 -7.06
N PHE A 304 1.81 12.78 -6.18
CA PHE A 304 2.41 11.99 -5.11
C PHE A 304 1.63 12.25 -3.83
N ILE A 305 1.08 11.20 -3.24
CA ILE A 305 0.36 11.24 -1.98
C ILE A 305 1.24 10.57 -0.93
N TYR A 306 1.62 11.33 0.08
CA TYR A 306 2.46 10.85 1.17
C TYR A 306 1.80 9.67 1.88
N PRO A 307 2.55 8.59 2.18
CA PRO A 307 4.00 8.49 2.00
C PRO A 307 4.45 7.87 0.69
N ASN A 308 3.63 7.08 0.01
CA ASN A 308 4.13 6.03 -0.89
C ASN A 308 3.20 5.72 -2.07
N PHE A 309 2.26 6.62 -2.38
CA PHE A 309 1.27 6.38 -3.42
C PHE A 309 1.34 7.45 -4.50
N MET A 310 1.46 7.03 -5.75
CA MET A 310 1.50 7.91 -6.90
C MET A 310 0.28 7.67 -7.79
N ILE A 311 -0.25 8.74 -8.35
CA ILE A 311 -1.33 8.71 -9.34
C ILE A 311 -0.86 9.49 -10.55
N ASN A 312 -0.87 8.82 -11.69
CA ASN A 312 -0.54 9.39 -12.97
C ASN A 312 -1.79 9.46 -13.83
N ARG A 313 -2.15 10.66 -14.29
CA ARG A 313 -3.35 10.91 -15.08
C ARG A 313 -2.97 11.53 -16.41
N TYR A 314 -3.31 10.84 -17.50
CA TYR A 314 -2.98 11.22 -18.87
C TYR A 314 -4.19 11.05 -19.78
N GLY A 315 -4.85 12.14 -20.16
CA GLY A 315 -6.08 12.07 -20.94
C GLY A 315 -7.05 11.05 -20.34
N PRO A 316 -7.42 9.96 -21.06
CA PRO A 316 -8.34 8.93 -20.57
C PRO A 316 -7.69 7.81 -19.74
N TRP A 317 -6.37 7.80 -19.61
CA TRP A 317 -5.61 6.79 -18.85
C TRP A 317 -5.32 7.26 -17.44
N MET A 318 -5.34 6.32 -16.50
CA MET A 318 -4.76 6.51 -15.19
C MET A 318 -3.93 5.29 -14.85
N ASP A 319 -2.74 5.50 -14.33
CA ASP A 319 -1.99 4.45 -13.64
C ASP A 319 -1.58 4.92 -12.26
N THR A 320 -1.38 3.98 -11.35
CA THR A 320 -0.93 4.27 -9.99
C THR A 320 0.30 3.47 -9.65
N ASN A 321 1.17 4.02 -8.80
CA ASN A 321 2.33 3.32 -8.26
C ASN A 321 2.19 3.27 -6.75
N LEU A 322 1.97 2.07 -6.20
CA LEU A 322 1.97 1.84 -4.75
C LEU A 322 3.29 1.20 -4.34
N LEU A 323 4.06 1.89 -3.50
CA LEU A 323 5.34 1.42 -2.97
C LEU A 323 5.16 0.72 -1.63
N ILE A 324 5.43 -0.58 -1.58
CA ILE A 324 5.38 -1.37 -0.35
C ILE A 324 6.81 -1.63 0.11
N PRO A 325 7.26 -1.07 1.24
CA PRO A 325 8.62 -1.31 1.71
C PRO A 325 8.77 -2.73 2.27
N LEU A 326 9.69 -3.50 1.71
CA LEU A 326 9.99 -4.89 2.09
C LEU A 326 11.23 -5.00 2.99
N GLY A 327 11.88 -3.88 3.28
CA GLY A 327 13.06 -3.76 4.13
C GLY A 327 13.78 -2.43 3.91
N PRO A 328 14.93 -2.20 4.56
CA PRO A 328 15.66 -0.95 4.44
C PRO A 328 16.20 -0.69 3.02
N ARG A 329 16.43 -1.74 2.22
CA ARG A 329 17.02 -1.63 0.87
C ARG A 329 16.23 -2.42 -0.18
N LYS A 330 14.94 -2.64 0.06
CA LYS A 330 14.08 -3.40 -0.85
C LYS A 330 12.65 -2.90 -0.78
N CYS A 331 12.01 -2.70 -1.93
CA CYS A 331 10.59 -2.38 -2.03
C CYS A 331 9.92 -3.17 -3.15
N LEU A 332 8.60 -3.28 -3.05
CA LEU A 332 7.72 -3.72 -4.11
C LEU A 332 7.01 -2.49 -4.67
N VAL A 333 6.98 -2.35 -5.99
CA VAL A 333 6.17 -1.35 -6.69
C VAL A 333 5.03 -2.06 -7.40
N VAL A 334 3.81 -1.73 -6.99
CA VAL A 334 2.57 -2.22 -7.61
C VAL A 334 2.07 -1.14 -8.56
N PHE A 335 2.02 -1.46 -9.84
CA PHE A 335 1.40 -0.63 -10.86
C PHE A 335 -0.01 -1.14 -11.15
N ASP A 336 -1.03 -0.31 -10.95
CA ASP A 336 -2.39 -0.59 -11.42
C ASP A 336 -2.76 0.34 -12.56
N TYR A 337 -3.32 -0.21 -13.63
CA TYR A 337 -3.71 0.53 -14.82
C TYR A 337 -5.24 0.59 -14.94
N PHE A 338 -5.75 1.77 -15.26
CA PHE A 338 -7.17 2.07 -15.40
C PHE A 338 -7.43 2.87 -16.67
N LEU A 339 -8.63 2.71 -17.21
CA LEU A 339 -9.08 3.39 -18.42
C LEU A 339 -10.50 3.91 -18.25
N GLU A 340 -10.80 5.08 -18.79
CA GLU A 340 -12.18 5.54 -18.90
C GLU A 340 -13.08 4.52 -19.61
N ALA A 341 -14.28 4.33 -19.06
CA ALA A 341 -15.24 3.33 -19.56
C ALA A 341 -15.69 3.58 -21.02
N SER A 342 -15.43 4.77 -21.57
CA SER A 342 -15.72 5.17 -22.95
C SER A 342 -14.79 4.53 -24.00
N LEU A 343 -13.62 3.98 -23.61
CA LEU A 343 -12.56 3.55 -24.54
C LEU A 343 -12.29 2.03 -24.58
N LYS A 344 -13.33 1.19 -24.41
CA LYS A 344 -13.27 -0.29 -24.24
C LYS A 344 -12.60 -1.15 -25.33
N ASP A 345 -11.89 -0.60 -26.31
CA ASP A 345 -11.27 -1.39 -27.38
C ASP A 345 -10.01 -2.15 -26.88
N GLN A 346 -10.19 -3.45 -26.59
CA GLN A 346 -9.17 -4.33 -26.01
C GLN A 346 -7.88 -4.45 -26.83
N LYS A 347 -7.92 -4.33 -28.16
CA LYS A 347 -6.70 -4.40 -28.98
C LYS A 347 -5.81 -3.17 -28.80
N ARG A 348 -6.42 -1.99 -28.61
CA ARG A 348 -5.70 -0.75 -28.29
C ARG A 348 -5.08 -0.79 -26.90
N ILE A 349 -5.73 -1.45 -25.95
CA ILE A 349 -5.26 -1.60 -24.56
C ILE A 349 -3.95 -2.39 -24.49
N ALA A 350 -3.89 -3.58 -25.10
CA ALA A 350 -2.71 -4.44 -25.05
C ALA A 350 -1.47 -3.79 -25.70
N PHE A 351 -1.63 -3.15 -26.87
CA PHE A 351 -0.55 -2.44 -27.55
C PHE A 351 -0.03 -1.25 -26.73
N ARG A 352 -0.93 -0.49 -26.08
CA ARG A 352 -0.56 0.69 -25.29
C ARG A 352 0.11 0.32 -23.95
N LEU A 353 -0.29 -0.77 -23.30
CA LEU A 353 0.37 -1.28 -22.10
C LEU A 353 1.84 -1.65 -22.37
N GLN A 354 2.12 -2.30 -23.50
CA GLN A 354 3.49 -2.68 -23.88
C GLN A 354 4.39 -1.46 -24.09
N ILE A 355 3.83 -0.34 -24.56
CA ILE A 355 4.56 0.93 -24.70
C ILE A 355 4.82 1.56 -23.33
N MET A 356 3.84 1.57 -22.41
CA MET A 356 4.04 2.07 -21.04
C MET A 356 5.15 1.29 -20.31
N GLU A 357 5.19 -0.03 -20.47
CA GLU A 357 6.23 -0.89 -19.88
C GLU A 357 7.64 -0.58 -20.42
N THR A 358 7.78 -0.22 -21.69
CA THR A 358 9.09 0.15 -22.27
C THR A 358 9.67 1.44 -21.70
N PHE A 359 8.86 2.30 -21.07
CA PHE A 359 9.34 3.51 -20.42
C PHE A 359 9.92 3.25 -19.02
N PHE A 360 9.34 2.33 -18.25
CA PHE A 360 9.68 2.19 -16.83
C PHE A 360 10.68 1.07 -16.50
N CYS A 361 10.87 0.05 -17.35
CA CYS A 361 11.53 -1.19 -16.88
C CYS A 361 12.44 -1.95 -17.85
N ARG A 362 13.05 -1.30 -18.87
CA ARG A 362 14.11 -1.96 -19.65
C ARG A 362 15.49 -1.34 -19.41
N PRO A 363 16.38 -1.99 -18.64
CA PRO A 363 17.79 -1.85 -18.94
C PRO A 363 17.98 -2.43 -20.35
N LYS A 364 18.48 -1.63 -21.28
CA LYS A 364 18.99 -2.18 -22.55
C LYS A 364 20.10 -3.16 -22.19
N SER A 365 19.82 -4.46 -22.21
CA SER A 365 20.86 -5.46 -22.05
C SER A 365 21.91 -5.22 -23.14
N ARG A 366 23.19 -5.38 -22.79
CA ARG A 366 24.31 -5.21 -23.74
C ARG A 366 24.18 -6.13 -24.97
N GLU A 367 23.37 -7.18 -24.91
CA GLU A 367 23.11 -8.12 -25.99
C GLU A 367 22.28 -7.55 -27.14
N GLU A 368 21.25 -6.73 -26.88
CA GLU A 368 20.41 -6.15 -27.95
C GLU A 368 21.16 -5.14 -28.84
N LYS A 369 22.30 -4.60 -28.37
CA LYS A 369 23.17 -3.74 -29.20
C LYS A 369 23.95 -4.53 -30.25
N ARG A 370 24.23 -5.82 -30.05
CA ARG A 370 24.97 -6.64 -31.04
C ARG A 370 24.10 -7.09 -32.20
N THR A 371 22.83 -7.40 -31.96
CA THR A 371 21.90 -7.88 -33.00
C THR A 371 21.48 -6.81 -34.00
N LYS A 372 21.59 -5.51 -33.65
CA LYS A 372 21.34 -4.41 -34.60
C LYS A 372 22.51 -4.09 -35.52
N LEU A 373 23.72 -4.57 -35.22
CA LEU A 373 24.88 -4.41 -36.11
C LEU A 373 24.94 -5.52 -37.18
N SER A 374 24.45 -6.74 -36.91
CA SER A 374 24.47 -7.83 -37.89
C SER A 374 23.36 -7.76 -38.96
N LEU A 375 22.36 -6.89 -38.80
CA LEU A 375 21.27 -6.69 -39.77
C LEU A 375 21.48 -5.45 -40.67
N ARG A 376 22.64 -4.80 -40.59
CA ARG A 376 23.05 -3.71 -41.50
C ARG A 376 24.12 -4.12 -42.52
N GLU A 377 24.57 -5.37 -42.48
CA GLU A 377 25.61 -5.90 -43.37
C GLU A 377 25.14 -7.18 -44.12
N ALA A 378 23.84 -7.41 -44.24
CA ALA A 378 23.26 -8.51 -45.04
C ALA A 378 22.29 -7.99 -46.10
#